data_AF-A0A3G9J3K5-F1
#
_entry.id   AF-A0A3G9J3K5-F1
#
_cell.length_a   1.000
_cell.length_b   1.000
_cell.length_c   1.000
_cell.angle_alpha   90.00
_cell.angle_beta   90.00
_cell.angle_gamma   90.00
#
_symmetry.space_group_name_H-M   'P 1'
#
loop_
_entity.id
_entity.type
_entity.pdbx_description
1 polymer ?
#
loop_
_entity_poly.entity_id
_entity_poly.type
_entity_poly.pdbx_seq_one_letter_code
_entity_poly.pdbx_strand_id
1 'polypeptide(L)'
;MIEPKYYHARVIILIDEYDVPLKAAYEASRDHHNTYYQNMTSFLRSVLLSALKDNEYLERAVFTGCLRIAKESIFTGMNNFHVYSLMDPVSAVDFGFTQEEMDETLRYYHLEKDSPLIKEWYDGYSFGGVDIYNPWSTFQYLFNVLYGGVHQP
;
A
#
# COMPACT_ATOMS: atom_id res chain seq x y z
N MET A 1 -10.76 -22.04 6.30
CA MET A 1 -10.17 -23.00 5.35
C MET A 1 -10.86 -22.79 4.02
N ILE A 2 -10.14 -22.36 2.99
CA ILE A 2 -10.69 -22.19 1.65
C ILE A 2 -10.56 -23.57 0.98
N GLU A 3 -11.66 -24.30 0.79
CA GLU A 3 -11.63 -25.63 0.16
C GLU A 3 -11.59 -25.53 -1.37
N PRO A 4 -10.91 -26.46 -2.07
CA PRO A 4 -10.57 -26.34 -3.50
C PRO A 4 -11.65 -26.94 -4.42
N LYS A 5 -12.81 -27.31 -3.86
CA LYS A 5 -13.79 -28.18 -4.57
C LYS A 5 -14.43 -27.56 -5.80
N TYR A 6 -14.26 -26.26 -6.05
CA TYR A 6 -15.03 -25.55 -7.07
C TYR A 6 -14.19 -24.88 -8.17
N TYR A 7 -12.95 -24.50 -7.88
CA TYR A 7 -12.11 -23.79 -8.83
C TYR A 7 -10.68 -24.33 -8.72
N HIS A 8 -10.19 -25.01 -9.75
CA HIS A 8 -8.83 -25.57 -9.84
C HIS A 8 -7.74 -24.47 -9.97
N ALA A 9 -7.89 -23.36 -9.25
CA ALA A 9 -7.01 -22.21 -9.29
C ALA A 9 -6.51 -21.90 -7.89
N ARG A 10 -5.23 -21.55 -7.79
CA ARG A 10 -4.65 -21.00 -6.56
C ARG A 10 -5.24 -19.62 -6.30
N VAL A 11 -5.46 -19.29 -5.04
CA VAL A 11 -6.08 -18.04 -4.59
C VAL A 11 -5.04 -16.95 -4.37
N ILE A 12 -5.44 -15.70 -4.57
CA ILE A 12 -4.67 -14.53 -4.18
C ILE A 12 -5.36 -13.90 -2.96
N ILE A 13 -4.61 -13.61 -1.91
CA ILE A 13 -5.10 -12.92 -0.72
C ILE A 13 -4.64 -11.47 -0.77
N LEU A 14 -5.59 -10.54 -0.74
CA LEU A 14 -5.32 -9.10 -0.65
C LEU A 14 -5.91 -8.60 0.67
N ILE A 15 -5.07 -8.08 1.56
CA ILE A 15 -5.52 -7.54 2.85
C ILE A 15 -5.03 -6.10 2.95
N ASP A 16 -5.98 -5.20 2.94
CA ASP A 16 -5.73 -3.78 3.17
C ASP A 16 -5.66 -3.50 4.69
N GLU A 17 -4.78 -2.58 5.07
CA GLU A 17 -4.66 -2.06 6.45
C GLU A 17 -4.65 -3.15 7.55
N TYR A 18 -3.82 -4.19 7.35
CA TYR A 18 -3.81 -5.36 8.25
C TYR A 18 -3.47 -5.02 9.71
N ASP A 19 -2.87 -3.86 9.93
CA ASP A 19 -2.35 -3.37 11.20
C ASP A 19 -3.32 -2.44 11.95
N VAL A 20 -4.44 -2.03 11.34
CA VAL A 20 -5.50 -1.24 12.02
C VAL A 20 -6.00 -1.90 13.31
N PRO A 21 -6.28 -3.22 13.35
CA PRO A 21 -6.69 -3.88 14.59
C PRO A 21 -5.59 -3.82 15.68
N LEU A 22 -4.32 -3.85 15.30
CA LEU A 22 -3.20 -3.73 16.24
C LEU A 22 -3.09 -2.33 16.81
N LYS A 23 -3.28 -1.31 15.97
CA LYS A 23 -3.32 0.08 16.40
C LYS A 23 -4.42 0.29 17.44
N ALA A 24 -5.64 -0.18 17.14
CA ALA A 24 -6.76 -0.10 18.08
C ALA A 24 -6.47 -0.86 19.39
N ALA A 25 -5.89 -2.06 19.30
CA ALA A 25 -5.53 -2.84 20.48
C ALA A 25 -4.41 -2.18 21.31
N TYR A 26 -3.47 -1.50 20.67
CA TYR A 26 -2.42 -0.72 21.34
C TYR A 26 -3.01 0.49 22.07
N GLU A 27 -3.93 1.22 21.43
CA GLU A 27 -4.63 2.36 22.04
C GLU A 27 -5.49 1.94 23.24
N ALA A 28 -6.20 0.81 23.14
CA ALA A 28 -6.98 0.23 24.23
C ALA A 28 -6.11 -0.36 25.36
N SER A 29 -4.83 -0.61 25.11
CA SER A 29 -3.89 -1.22 26.07
C SER A 29 -3.30 -0.23 27.09
N ARG A 30 -3.56 1.07 26.95
CA ARG A 30 -2.98 2.14 27.79
C ARG A 30 -3.23 1.94 29.29
N ASP A 31 -4.33 1.30 29.66
CA ASP A 31 -4.73 1.07 31.05
C ASP A 31 -4.59 -0.41 31.52
N HIS A 32 -4.11 -1.32 30.65
CA HIS A 32 -4.23 -2.77 30.85
C HIS A 32 -2.93 -3.57 30.62
N HIS A 33 -1.78 -3.00 30.99
CA HIS A 33 -0.46 -3.66 30.91
C HIS A 33 -0.17 -4.35 29.57
N ASN A 34 -0.63 -3.77 28.45
CA ASN A 34 -0.40 -4.28 27.10
C ASN A 34 -1.07 -5.63 26.73
N THR A 35 -2.05 -6.09 27.52
CA THR A 35 -2.70 -7.40 27.33
C THR A 35 -3.50 -7.47 26.02
N TYR A 36 -4.23 -6.41 25.66
CA TYR A 36 -5.03 -6.39 24.43
C TYR A 36 -4.15 -6.44 23.17
N TYR A 37 -3.06 -5.69 23.15
CA TYR A 37 -2.10 -5.72 22.05
C TYR A 37 -1.48 -7.10 21.86
N GLN A 38 -1.09 -7.77 22.95
CA GLN A 38 -0.53 -9.13 22.88
C GLN A 38 -1.55 -10.15 22.38
N ASN A 39 -2.80 -10.06 22.84
CA ASN A 39 -3.89 -10.94 22.40
C ASN A 39 -4.19 -10.72 20.90
N MET A 40 -4.28 -9.46 20.46
CA MET A 40 -4.51 -9.13 19.05
C MET A 40 -3.37 -9.60 18.15
N THR A 41 -2.12 -9.38 18.57
CA THR A 41 -0.94 -9.86 17.84
C THR A 41 -0.96 -11.38 17.70
N SER A 42 -1.29 -12.10 18.78
CA SER A 42 -1.39 -13.57 18.76
C SER A 42 -2.53 -14.05 17.86
N PHE A 43 -3.68 -13.37 17.89
CA PHE A 43 -4.83 -13.66 17.04
C PHE A 43 -4.48 -13.48 15.55
N LEU A 44 -3.99 -12.30 15.16
CA LEU A 44 -3.63 -12.02 13.76
C LEU A 44 -2.53 -12.96 13.28
N ARG A 45 -1.52 -13.25 14.12
CA ARG A 45 -0.49 -14.24 13.81
C ARG A 45 -1.08 -15.61 13.51
N SER A 46 -2.01 -16.10 14.34
CA SER A 46 -2.64 -17.41 14.14
C SER A 46 -3.43 -17.45 12.83
N VAL A 47 -4.28 -16.45 12.59
CA VAL A 47 -5.12 -16.36 11.38
C VAL A 47 -4.26 -16.27 10.12
N LEU A 48 -3.28 -15.37 10.10
CA LEU A 48 -2.46 -15.11 8.93
C LEU A 48 -1.50 -16.27 8.66
N LEU A 49 -0.84 -16.83 9.66
CA LEU A 49 0.01 -18.00 9.44
C LEU A 49 -0.79 -19.21 8.96
N SER A 50 -2.01 -19.42 9.48
CA SER A 50 -2.88 -20.50 8.98
C SER A 50 -3.31 -20.31 7.52
N ALA A 51 -3.43 -19.07 7.06
CA ALA A 51 -3.80 -18.77 5.68
C ALA A 51 -2.61 -18.77 4.72
N LEU A 52 -1.41 -18.47 5.20
CA LEU A 52 -0.23 -18.20 4.36
C LEU A 52 0.80 -19.31 4.36
N LYS A 53 1.11 -19.87 5.53
CA LYS A 53 2.23 -20.79 5.69
C LYS A 53 1.86 -22.16 5.16
N ASP A 54 2.70 -22.70 4.26
CA ASP A 54 2.55 -24.04 3.68
C ASP A 54 1.17 -24.28 3.01
N ASN A 55 0.49 -23.21 2.57
CA ASN A 55 -0.81 -23.29 1.92
C ASN A 55 -0.65 -23.57 0.42
N GLU A 56 -0.86 -24.82 0.01
CA GLU A 56 -0.77 -25.26 -1.39
C GLU A 56 -1.79 -24.58 -2.33
N TYR A 57 -2.86 -24.02 -1.77
CA TYR A 57 -3.89 -23.30 -2.52
C TYR A 57 -3.55 -21.82 -2.69
N LEU A 58 -2.53 -21.29 -2.03
CA LEU A 58 -2.15 -19.89 -2.14
C LEU A 58 -1.19 -19.67 -3.31
N GLU A 59 -1.54 -18.76 -4.21
CA GLU A 59 -0.63 -18.25 -5.25
C GLU A 59 0.30 -17.19 -4.66
N ARG A 60 -0.31 -16.15 -4.07
CA ARG A 60 0.37 -14.97 -3.52
C ARG A 60 -0.53 -14.29 -2.50
N ALA A 61 0.08 -13.61 -1.54
CA ALA A 61 -0.62 -12.68 -0.67
C ALA A 61 0.04 -11.31 -0.70
N VAL A 62 -0.77 -10.25 -0.69
CA VAL A 62 -0.34 -8.85 -0.62
C VAL A 62 -1.03 -8.21 0.57
N PHE A 63 -0.23 -7.49 1.36
CA PHE A 63 -0.66 -6.82 2.57
C PHE A 63 -0.22 -5.36 2.50
N THR A 64 -1.10 -4.45 2.91
CA THR A 64 -0.78 -3.03 3.07
C THR A 64 -0.93 -2.64 4.54
N GLY A 65 -0.13 -1.70 5.00
CA GLY A 65 -0.17 -1.20 6.38
C GLY A 65 0.98 -0.25 6.66
N CYS A 66 0.90 0.46 7.78
CA CYS A 66 1.84 1.50 8.17
C CYS A 66 2.85 1.02 9.23
N LEU A 67 2.47 0.06 10.07
CA LEU A 67 3.23 -0.37 11.25
C LEU A 67 4.23 -1.46 10.91
N ARG A 68 5.51 -1.09 10.87
CA ARG A 68 6.63 -2.04 10.66
C ARG A 68 6.79 -3.06 11.79
N ILE A 69 6.46 -2.69 13.04
CA ILE A 69 6.60 -3.57 14.23
C ILE A 69 5.66 -4.78 14.13
N ALA A 70 4.45 -4.59 13.56
CA ALA A 70 3.47 -5.65 13.36
C ALA A 70 4.01 -6.78 12.46
N LYS A 71 4.84 -6.44 11.48
CA LYS A 71 5.50 -7.41 10.61
C LYS A 71 6.41 -8.35 11.40
N GLU A 72 7.29 -7.80 12.23
CA GLU A 72 8.28 -8.59 12.97
C GLU A 72 7.59 -9.52 13.99
N SER A 73 6.48 -9.07 14.58
CA SER A 73 5.74 -9.88 15.56
C SER A 73 4.80 -10.92 14.93
N ILE A 74 4.18 -10.65 13.77
CA ILE A 74 3.18 -11.54 13.14
C ILE A 74 3.82 -12.51 12.16
N PHE A 75 4.76 -12.03 11.33
CA PHE A 75 5.29 -12.80 10.20
C PHE A 75 6.65 -13.44 10.49
N THR A 76 7.08 -13.46 11.75
CA THR A 76 8.29 -14.17 12.16
C THR A 76 8.19 -15.67 11.83
N GLY A 77 9.16 -16.17 11.06
CA GLY A 77 9.21 -17.57 10.61
C GLY A 77 8.57 -17.83 9.24
N MET A 78 8.15 -16.79 8.51
CA MET A 78 7.86 -16.89 7.08
C MET A 78 9.12 -16.65 6.26
N ASN A 79 9.43 -17.57 5.35
CA ASN A 79 10.66 -17.53 4.55
C ASN A 79 10.48 -16.80 3.20
N ASN A 80 9.25 -16.57 2.77
CA ASN A 80 8.91 -16.02 1.45
C ASN A 80 8.25 -14.63 1.53
N PHE A 81 8.61 -13.82 2.53
CA PHE A 81 7.97 -12.52 2.78
C PHE A 81 8.87 -11.37 2.33
N HIS A 82 8.41 -10.60 1.34
CA HIS A 82 9.09 -9.39 0.87
C HIS A 82 8.34 -8.13 1.34
N VAL A 83 9.10 -7.07 1.60
CA VAL A 83 8.54 -5.78 2.03
C VAL A 83 8.96 -4.71 1.06
N TYR A 84 7.97 -4.05 0.51
CA TYR A 84 8.09 -2.85 -0.30
C TYR A 84 7.73 -1.67 0.61
N SER A 85 8.59 -0.67 0.67
CA SER A 85 8.43 0.46 1.59
C SER A 85 8.69 1.74 0.84
N LEU A 86 7.88 2.77 1.13
CA LEU A 86 8.14 4.14 0.69
C LEU A 86 9.53 4.65 1.13
N MET A 87 10.14 4.06 2.16
CA MET A 87 11.49 4.44 2.62
C MET A 87 12.63 3.78 1.83
N ASP A 88 12.33 2.80 0.98
CA ASP A 88 13.32 2.14 0.13
C ASP A 88 13.27 2.74 -1.28
N PRO A 89 14.33 3.42 -1.75
CA PRO A 89 14.34 4.08 -3.06
C PRO A 89 13.95 3.18 -4.23
N VAL A 90 14.27 1.87 -4.15
CA VAL A 90 13.98 0.92 -5.22
C VAL A 90 12.48 0.66 -5.36
N SER A 91 11.76 0.59 -4.24
CA SER A 91 10.32 0.33 -4.24
C SER A 91 9.48 1.60 -4.14
N ALA A 92 10.05 2.72 -3.68
CA ALA A 92 9.36 3.99 -3.54
C ALA A 92 8.83 4.53 -4.88
N VAL A 93 9.53 4.27 -5.98
CA VAL A 93 9.12 4.68 -7.32
C VAL A 93 7.84 3.99 -7.79
N ASP A 94 7.47 2.85 -7.20
CA ASP A 94 6.27 2.08 -7.56
C ASP A 94 4.97 2.64 -6.94
N PHE A 95 5.08 3.63 -6.04
CA PHE A 95 3.93 4.18 -5.29
C PHE A 95 3.39 5.50 -5.84
N GLY A 96 3.83 5.91 -7.02
CA GLY A 96 3.34 7.10 -7.69
C GLY A 96 3.68 7.13 -9.17
N PHE A 97 3.66 8.33 -9.74
CA PHE A 97 4.17 8.54 -11.09
C PHE A 97 5.51 9.24 -11.04
N THR A 98 6.43 8.82 -11.89
CA THR A 98 7.68 9.54 -12.13
C THR A 98 7.42 10.80 -12.96
N GLN A 99 8.40 11.71 -13.00
CA GLN A 99 8.37 12.85 -13.91
C GLN A 99 8.14 12.43 -15.37
N GLU A 100 8.78 11.34 -15.81
CA GLU A 100 8.68 10.85 -17.19
C GLU A 100 7.26 10.38 -17.50
N GLU A 101 6.65 9.58 -16.62
CA GLU A 101 5.26 9.12 -16.76
C GLU A 101 4.26 10.28 -16.71
N MET A 102 4.51 11.29 -15.88
CA MET A 102 3.67 12.49 -15.84
C MET A 102 3.80 13.32 -17.11
N ASP A 103 5.01 13.54 -17.62
CA ASP A 103 5.21 14.26 -18.89
C ASP A 103 4.59 13.51 -20.07
N GLU A 104 4.63 12.18 -20.09
CA GLU A 104 3.94 11.35 -21.08
C GLU A 104 2.41 11.48 -20.98
N THR A 105 1.88 11.41 -19.77
CA THR A 105 0.44 11.56 -19.53
C THR A 105 -0.05 12.94 -19.97
N LEU A 106 0.69 14.00 -19.68
CA LEU A 106 0.34 15.35 -20.10
C LEU A 106 0.42 15.54 -21.61
N ARG A 107 1.45 14.98 -22.25
CA ARG A 107 1.53 14.94 -23.73
C ARG A 107 0.32 14.25 -24.35
N TYR A 108 -0.10 13.12 -23.79
CA TYR A 108 -1.25 12.36 -24.30
C TYR A 108 -2.54 13.19 -24.31
N TYR A 109 -2.74 14.04 -23.30
CA TYR A 109 -3.90 14.92 -23.19
C TYR A 109 -3.70 16.34 -23.78
N HIS A 110 -2.56 16.62 -24.41
CA HIS A 110 -2.20 17.95 -24.92
C HIS A 110 -2.13 19.06 -23.85
N LEU A 111 -1.63 18.69 -22.66
CA LEU A 111 -1.48 19.54 -21.47
C LEU A 111 -0.01 19.75 -21.07
N GLU A 112 0.93 19.69 -22.02
CA GLU A 112 2.37 19.79 -21.73
C GLU A 112 2.75 21.08 -21.00
N LYS A 113 1.99 22.15 -21.22
CA LYS A 113 2.20 23.45 -20.58
C LYS A 113 1.93 23.43 -19.07
N ASP A 114 1.19 22.43 -18.59
CA ASP A 114 0.80 22.31 -17.20
C ASP A 114 1.83 21.51 -16.38
N SER A 115 2.85 20.91 -17.01
CA SER A 115 3.90 20.15 -16.32
C SER A 115 4.58 20.95 -15.17
N PRO A 116 4.99 22.23 -15.36
CA PRO A 116 5.56 23.01 -14.25
C PRO A 116 4.58 23.24 -13.09
N LEU A 117 3.30 23.43 -13.40
CA LEU A 117 2.25 23.65 -12.40
C LEU A 117 1.97 22.37 -11.60
N ILE A 118 1.85 21.25 -12.29
CA ILE A 118 1.65 19.93 -11.67
C ILE A 118 2.85 19.56 -10.82
N LYS A 119 4.07 19.88 -11.27
CA LYS A 119 5.28 19.74 -10.46
C LYS A 119 5.17 20.52 -9.17
N GLU A 120 4.93 21.83 -9.26
CA GLU A 120 4.84 22.70 -8.09
C GLU A 120 3.79 22.23 -7.07
N TRP A 121 2.68 21.67 -7.52
CA TRP A 121 1.55 21.32 -6.64
C TRP A 121 1.57 19.88 -6.14
N TYR A 122 2.13 18.96 -6.92
CA TYR A 122 1.88 17.53 -6.75
C TYR A 122 3.11 16.62 -6.82
N ASP A 123 4.34 17.15 -6.96
CA ASP A 123 5.62 16.40 -6.95
C ASP A 123 6.02 15.84 -5.57
N GLY A 124 5.01 15.57 -4.73
CA GLY A 124 5.07 15.60 -3.27
C GLY A 124 6.04 14.66 -2.55
N TYR A 125 6.75 13.76 -3.22
CA TYR A 125 7.76 12.92 -2.58
C TYR A 125 9.02 12.79 -3.43
N SER A 126 10.20 13.01 -2.83
CA SER A 126 11.48 12.73 -3.47
C SER A 126 12.18 11.57 -2.76
N PHE A 127 12.36 10.45 -3.48
CA PHE A 127 12.98 9.23 -2.96
C PHE A 127 14.17 8.84 -3.83
N GLY A 128 15.37 8.76 -3.24
CA GLY A 128 16.58 8.39 -4.00
C GLY A 128 16.93 9.32 -5.16
N GLY A 129 16.44 10.56 -5.14
CA GLY A 129 16.63 11.53 -6.22
C GLY A 129 15.61 11.42 -7.37
N VAL A 130 14.58 10.59 -7.21
CA VAL A 130 13.43 10.51 -8.12
C VAL A 130 12.25 11.21 -7.48
N ASP A 131 11.69 12.19 -8.20
CA ASP A 131 10.44 12.86 -7.81
C ASP A 131 9.26 11.98 -8.18
N ILE A 132 8.41 11.71 -7.19
CA ILE A 132 7.25 10.84 -7.27
C ILE A 132 6.00 11.66 -6.99
N TYR A 133 5.16 11.72 -8.01
CA TYR A 133 3.90 12.43 -8.01
C TYR A 133 2.82 11.59 -7.34
N ASN A 134 2.01 12.24 -6.50
CA ASN A 134 0.87 11.59 -5.87
C ASN A 134 -0.18 11.20 -6.93
N PRO A 135 -0.55 9.90 -7.06
CA PRO A 135 -1.51 9.48 -8.08
C PRO A 135 -2.88 10.12 -7.96
N TRP A 136 -3.41 10.22 -6.73
CA TRP A 136 -4.74 10.75 -6.51
C TRP A 136 -4.83 12.22 -6.92
N SER A 137 -3.89 13.05 -6.44
CA SER A 137 -3.89 14.48 -6.71
C SER A 137 -3.70 14.78 -8.21
N THR A 138 -2.78 14.06 -8.87
CA THR A 138 -2.54 14.24 -10.31
C THR A 138 -3.72 13.77 -11.15
N PHE A 139 -4.35 12.64 -10.84
CA PHE A 139 -5.57 12.22 -11.52
C PHE A 139 -6.73 13.17 -11.30
N GLN A 140 -6.89 13.70 -10.09
CA GLN A 140 -7.94 14.67 -9.80
C GLN A 140 -7.75 15.96 -10.60
N TYR A 141 -6.51 16.43 -10.73
CA TYR A 141 -6.17 17.55 -11.60
C TYR A 141 -6.57 17.26 -13.06
N LEU A 142 -6.11 16.14 -13.62
CA LEU A 142 -6.42 15.75 -15.00
C LEU A 142 -7.93 15.60 -15.21
N PHE A 143 -8.64 14.98 -14.27
CA PHE A 143 -10.08 14.82 -14.32
C PHE A 143 -10.80 16.17 -14.36
N ASN A 144 -10.38 17.12 -13.53
CA ASN A 144 -10.93 18.47 -13.52
C ASN A 144 -10.65 19.16 -14.87
N VAL A 145 -9.40 19.22 -15.34
CA VAL A 145 -9.07 19.89 -16.61
C VAL A 145 -9.84 19.30 -17.81
N LEU A 146 -10.02 17.99 -17.85
CA LEU A 146 -10.64 17.30 -19.00
C LEU A 146 -12.18 17.31 -18.96
N TYR A 147 -12.79 17.25 -17.78
CA TYR A 147 -14.24 16.98 -17.65
C TYR A 147 -14.98 17.97 -16.74
N GLY A 148 -14.28 18.62 -15.80
CA GLY A 148 -14.85 19.59 -14.88
C GLY A 148 -14.44 20.99 -15.28
N GLY A 149 -15.30 21.74 -15.98
CA GLY A 149 -15.01 23.09 -16.53
C GLY A 149 -14.64 24.21 -15.54
N VAL A 150 -14.02 23.90 -14.40
CA VAL A 150 -13.48 24.82 -13.41
C VAL A 150 -12.11 24.31 -12.94
N HIS A 151 -11.07 25.06 -13.28
CA HIS A 151 -9.75 24.94 -12.65
C HIS A 151 -9.85 25.46 -11.22
N GLN A 152 -9.86 24.58 -10.22
CA GLN A 152 -9.54 24.96 -8.85
C GLN A 152 -8.53 23.99 -8.24
N PRO A 153 -7.60 24.53 -7.40
CA PRO A 153 -6.56 23.76 -6.71
C PRO A 153 -7.12 22.67 -5.80
#